data_AF-A0A0H5C9R1-F1
#
_entry.id   AF-A0A0H5C9R1-F1
#
_cell.length_a   1.000
_cell.length_b   1.000
_cell.length_c   1.000
_cell.angle_alpha   90.00
_cell.angle_beta   90.00
_cell.angle_gamma   90.00
#
_symmetry.space_group_name_H-M   'P 1'
#
loop_
_entity.id
_entity.type
_entity.pdbx_description
1 polymer ?
#
loop_
_entity_poly.entity_id
_entity_poly.type
_entity_poly.pdbx_seq_one_letter_code
_entity_poly.pdbx_strand_id
1 'polypeptide(L)'
;MGEALEQLKYKSLNLLVGGAFIAHVFLLYQRYSKRYIPEVVFFLQKALLSIAPIEITDSSITATPDSRFPLPSQLSQDAKELRISDVDRELGDVHKVSLFSHLLSTLELALDTWKDKTALLEISQPFVAILSKFQESYPDFKPLTTLANKFNRIVKFSVDERKPLTLQEHKKLAIATYAPKFEENFNPEKKSYDENRQRQETNKMRAQVKQERKIALRELRKDTRFEARQQIKEKKESYAAYHTKMARIMNQINTVEGAEKNEYEREKKLRKGKK
;
A
#
# COMPACT_ATOMS: atom_id res chain seq x y z
N MET A 1 -27.05 -1.60 31.84
CA MET A 1 -28.15 -2.40 31.24
C MET A 1 -27.68 -3.83 30.94
N GLY A 2 -26.62 -4.02 30.16
CA GLY A 2 -26.04 -5.36 29.92
C GLY A 2 -25.72 -6.14 31.19
N GLU A 3 -24.97 -5.51 32.12
CA GLU A 3 -24.65 -6.10 33.44
C GLU A 3 -25.88 -6.58 34.20
N ALA A 4 -26.95 -5.79 34.23
CA ALA A 4 -28.20 -6.13 34.91
C ALA A 4 -28.94 -7.30 34.25
N LEU A 5 -28.81 -7.48 32.93
CA LEU A 5 -29.45 -8.61 32.23
C LEU A 5 -28.74 -9.94 32.46
N GLU A 6 -27.42 -9.91 32.67
CA GLU A 6 -26.61 -11.11 32.82
C GLU A 6 -26.45 -11.53 34.30
N GLN A 7 -26.13 -10.58 35.18
CA GLN A 7 -25.75 -10.90 36.56
C GLN A 7 -26.94 -11.12 37.49
N LEU A 8 -28.13 -10.59 37.16
CA LEU A 8 -29.31 -10.77 37.98
C LEU A 8 -29.80 -12.23 37.90
N LYS A 9 -30.09 -12.80 39.07
CA LYS A 9 -30.75 -14.10 39.17
C LYS A 9 -32.26 -13.90 39.15
N TYR A 10 -32.93 -14.42 38.14
CA TYR A 10 -34.38 -14.28 37.96
C TYR A 10 -35.11 -15.31 38.82
N LYS A 11 -35.20 -15.02 40.13
CA LYS A 11 -35.88 -15.86 41.14
C LYS A 11 -37.38 -15.59 41.28
N SER A 12 -37.85 -14.46 40.74
CA SER A 12 -39.24 -14.01 40.85
C SER A 12 -39.73 -13.53 39.49
N LEU A 13 -41.03 -13.59 39.28
CA LEU A 13 -41.64 -13.15 38.03
C LEU A 13 -41.48 -11.64 37.83
N ASN A 14 -41.49 -10.88 38.93
CA ASN A 14 -41.30 -9.43 38.94
C ASN A 14 -39.91 -9.04 38.38
N LEU A 15 -38.86 -9.78 38.75
CA LEU A 15 -37.52 -9.58 38.19
C LEU A 15 -37.47 -9.93 36.70
N LEU A 16 -38.24 -10.92 36.26
CA LEU A 16 -38.32 -11.31 34.85
C LEU A 16 -39.04 -10.23 34.02
N VAL A 17 -40.11 -9.63 34.54
CA VAL A 17 -40.77 -8.46 33.95
C VAL A 17 -39.81 -7.27 33.85
N GLY A 18 -39.07 -6.97 34.92
CA GLY A 18 -38.04 -5.93 34.92
C GLY A 18 -36.94 -6.18 33.88
N GLY A 19 -36.47 -7.43 33.77
CA GLY A 19 -35.52 -7.85 32.74
C GLY A 19 -36.07 -7.69 31.32
N ALA A 20 -37.33 -8.06 31.09
CA ALA A 20 -37.98 -7.91 29.79
C ALA A 20 -38.10 -6.44 29.39
N PHE A 21 -38.46 -5.56 30.33
CA PHE A 21 -38.47 -4.12 30.11
C PHE A 21 -37.08 -3.58 29.75
N ILE A 22 -36.04 -3.96 30.51
CA ILE A 22 -34.65 -3.55 30.22
C ILE A 22 -34.21 -4.04 28.84
N ALA A 23 -34.48 -5.30 28.50
CA ALA A 23 -34.15 -5.87 27.19
C ALA A 23 -34.86 -5.13 26.06
N HIS A 24 -36.15 -4.81 26.22
CA HIS A 24 -36.92 -4.04 25.26
C HIS A 24 -36.34 -2.64 25.05
N VAL A 25 -36.10 -1.90 26.14
CA VAL A 25 -35.46 -0.57 26.10
C VAL A 25 -34.09 -0.64 25.44
N PHE A 26 -33.29 -1.67 25.73
CA PHE A 26 -31.96 -1.81 25.17
C PHE A 26 -31.99 -2.02 23.65
N LEU A 27 -32.96 -2.80 23.14
CA LEU A 27 -33.20 -2.95 21.70
C LEU A 27 -33.74 -1.67 21.07
N LEU A 28 -34.56 -0.88 21.77
CA LEU A 28 -35.01 0.44 21.28
C LEU A 28 -33.84 1.41 21.09
N TYR A 29 -32.88 1.46 22.03
CA TYR A 29 -31.64 2.21 21.83
C TYR A 29 -30.88 1.74 20.59
N GLN A 30 -30.94 0.44 20.31
CA GLN A 30 -30.18 -0.18 19.25
C GLN A 30 -30.86 -0.14 17.87
N ARG A 31 -32.11 0.33 17.79
CA ARG A 31 -32.95 0.36 16.58
C ARG A 31 -32.25 0.96 15.36
N TYR A 32 -31.53 2.06 15.55
CA TYR A 32 -30.81 2.73 14.45
C TYR A 32 -29.38 2.25 14.28
N SER A 33 -28.63 2.05 15.38
CA SER A 33 -27.22 1.70 15.29
C SER A 33 -26.98 0.21 14.97
N LYS A 34 -28.01 -0.65 15.06
CA LYS A 34 -28.00 -2.10 14.74
C LYS A 34 -26.78 -2.89 15.25
N ARG A 35 -26.25 -2.59 16.44
CA ARG A 35 -25.22 -3.38 17.13
C ARG A 35 -25.83 -4.65 17.71
N TYR A 36 -24.99 -5.66 17.83
CA TYR A 36 -25.36 -6.92 18.46
C TYR A 36 -25.12 -6.81 19.97
N ILE A 37 -26.05 -7.36 20.76
CA ILE A 37 -26.03 -7.32 22.23
C ILE A 37 -26.24 -8.75 22.72
N PRO A 38 -25.17 -9.47 23.09
CA PRO A 38 -25.25 -10.87 23.49
C PRO A 38 -26.03 -11.09 24.79
N GLU A 39 -26.02 -10.13 25.71
CA GLU A 39 -26.70 -10.22 27.01
C GLU A 39 -28.22 -10.29 26.83
N VAL A 40 -28.76 -9.59 25.82
CA VAL A 40 -30.19 -9.66 25.46
C VAL A 40 -30.55 -11.02 24.90
N VAL A 41 -29.69 -11.62 24.07
CA VAL A 41 -29.89 -12.99 23.54
C VAL A 41 -29.95 -13.98 24.69
N PHE A 42 -28.96 -13.92 25.59
CA PHE A 42 -28.88 -14.79 26.74
C PHE A 42 -30.11 -14.64 27.66
N PHE A 43 -30.48 -13.39 27.97
CA PHE A 43 -31.67 -13.11 28.76
C PHE A 43 -32.96 -13.63 28.10
N LEU A 44 -33.17 -13.40 26.80
CA LEU A 44 -34.37 -13.86 26.09
C LEU A 44 -34.47 -15.40 26.08
N GLN A 45 -33.35 -16.11 25.89
CA GLN A 45 -33.33 -17.57 26.02
C GLN A 45 -33.72 -17.99 27.44
N LYS A 46 -33.09 -17.39 28.45
CA LYS A 46 -33.35 -17.67 29.87
C LYS A 46 -34.80 -17.40 30.26
N ALA A 47 -35.35 -16.28 29.81
CA ALA A 47 -36.72 -15.86 30.06
C ALA A 47 -37.74 -16.81 29.42
N LEU A 48 -37.53 -17.21 28.17
CA LEU A 48 -38.40 -18.15 27.48
C LEU A 48 -38.34 -19.55 28.12
N LEU A 49 -37.15 -20.03 28.48
CA LEU A 49 -36.99 -21.32 29.16
C LEU A 49 -37.58 -21.33 30.57
N SER A 50 -37.56 -20.21 31.28
CA SER A 50 -38.18 -20.06 32.59
C SER A 50 -39.70 -20.19 32.50
N ILE A 51 -40.30 -19.71 31.41
CA ILE A 51 -41.75 -19.67 31.19
C ILE A 51 -42.28 -20.95 30.49
N ALA A 52 -41.37 -21.77 29.94
CA ALA A 52 -41.72 -22.98 29.21
C ALA A 52 -42.49 -24.00 30.06
N PRO A 53 -43.54 -24.64 29.50
CA PRO A 53 -44.31 -25.66 30.21
C PRO A 53 -43.57 -26.99 30.34
N ILE A 54 -42.61 -27.26 29.45
CA ILE A 54 -41.82 -28.49 29.36
C ILE A 54 -40.33 -28.11 29.39
N GLU A 55 -39.49 -29.01 29.91
CA GLU A 55 -38.04 -28.85 29.83
C GLU A 55 -37.58 -28.92 28.36
N ILE A 56 -37.05 -27.81 27.85
CA ILE A 56 -36.49 -27.75 26.50
C ILE A 56 -34.98 -27.96 26.62
N THR A 57 -34.49 -29.08 26.10
CA THR A 57 -33.07 -29.39 26.04
C THR A 57 -32.65 -29.53 24.59
N ASP A 58 -31.89 -28.55 24.10
CA ASP A 58 -31.26 -28.59 22.77
C ASP A 58 -29.79 -28.18 22.89
N SER A 59 -28.93 -28.76 22.05
CA SER A 59 -27.49 -28.48 22.05
C SER A 59 -27.13 -27.04 21.64
N SER A 60 -28.06 -26.32 20.99
CA SER A 60 -27.91 -24.93 20.58
C SER A 60 -28.21 -23.93 21.70
N ILE A 61 -28.87 -24.35 22.77
CA ILE A 61 -29.29 -23.50 23.87
C ILE A 61 -28.14 -23.39 24.88
N THR A 62 -27.73 -22.16 25.17
CA THR A 62 -26.61 -21.89 26.09
C THR A 62 -27.08 -21.45 27.48
N ALA A 63 -28.28 -20.89 27.58
CA ALA A 63 -28.84 -20.42 28.84
C ALA A 63 -29.57 -21.53 29.61
N THR A 64 -29.48 -21.48 30.94
CA THR A 64 -30.29 -22.29 31.85
C THR A 64 -31.21 -21.39 32.69
N PRO A 65 -32.47 -21.78 32.91
CA PRO A 65 -33.38 -20.98 33.74
C PRO A 65 -32.98 -21.07 35.22
N ASP A 66 -32.98 -19.93 35.93
CA ASP A 66 -32.70 -19.91 37.38
C ASP A 66 -33.88 -20.44 38.21
N SER A 67 -35.10 -20.18 37.73
CA SER A 67 -36.36 -20.62 38.31
C SER A 67 -37.40 -20.81 37.21
N ARG A 68 -38.43 -21.62 37.47
CA ARG A 68 -39.48 -21.94 36.50
C ARG A 68 -40.82 -21.34 36.89
N PHE A 69 -41.45 -20.68 35.93
CA PHE A 69 -42.77 -20.09 36.02
C PHE A 69 -43.62 -20.57 34.84
N PRO A 70 -44.06 -21.85 34.85
CA PRO A 70 -44.77 -22.42 33.72
C PRO A 70 -46.03 -21.63 33.39
N LEU A 71 -46.29 -21.48 32.09
CA LEU A 71 -47.52 -20.90 31.56
C LEU A 71 -48.73 -21.79 31.89
N PRO A 72 -49.93 -21.19 31.99
CA PRO A 72 -51.17 -21.95 32.07
C PRO A 72 -51.38 -22.81 30.82
N SER A 73 -52.15 -23.89 30.93
CA SER A 73 -52.45 -24.81 29.82
C SER A 73 -53.25 -24.16 28.68
N GLN A 74 -53.96 -23.07 28.95
CA GLN A 74 -54.69 -22.29 27.95
C GLN A 74 -54.18 -20.85 27.95
N LEU A 75 -53.76 -20.36 26.77
CA LEU A 75 -53.32 -18.98 26.57
C LEU A 75 -54.50 -18.14 26.09
N SER A 76 -54.96 -17.21 26.93
CA SER A 76 -55.92 -16.18 26.50
C SER A 76 -55.25 -15.22 25.52
N GLN A 77 -55.97 -14.81 24.47
CA GLN A 77 -55.48 -13.81 23.51
C GLN A 77 -55.53 -12.38 24.10
N ASP A 78 -56.31 -12.17 25.15
CA ASP A 78 -56.42 -10.90 25.87
C ASP A 78 -55.24 -10.71 26.83
N ALA A 79 -54.07 -10.40 26.28
CA ALA A 79 -52.91 -9.97 27.06
C ALA A 79 -53.17 -8.58 27.63
N LYS A 80 -52.98 -8.40 28.94
CA LYS A 80 -53.00 -7.09 29.58
C LYS A 80 -51.67 -6.39 29.33
N GLU A 81 -51.70 -5.08 29.07
CA GLU A 81 -50.47 -4.30 28.97
C GLU A 81 -49.71 -4.33 30.29
N LEU A 82 -48.47 -4.81 30.26
CA LEU A 82 -47.59 -4.81 31.43
C LEU A 82 -47.16 -3.38 31.75
N ARG A 83 -47.36 -2.95 33.01
CA ARG A 83 -46.94 -1.64 33.50
C ARG A 83 -45.73 -1.78 34.39
N ILE A 84 -44.94 -0.72 34.48
CA ILE A 84 -43.79 -0.65 35.41
C ILE A 84 -44.27 -0.84 36.86
N SER A 85 -45.48 -0.38 37.19
CA SER A 85 -46.11 -0.59 38.51
C SER A 85 -46.35 -2.05 38.88
N ASP A 86 -46.32 -2.97 37.91
CA ASP A 86 -46.58 -4.39 38.15
C ASP A 86 -45.33 -5.12 38.67
N VAL A 87 -44.16 -4.46 38.68
CA VAL A 87 -42.91 -4.98 39.28
C VAL A 87 -43.02 -5.11 40.80
N ASP A 88 -43.86 -4.33 41.46
CA ASP A 88 -44.04 -4.36 42.92
C ASP A 88 -45.29 -5.14 43.37
N ARG A 89 -46.06 -5.69 42.42
CA ARG A 89 -47.31 -6.41 42.70
C ARG A 89 -47.13 -7.93 42.68
N GLU A 90 -48.09 -8.64 43.27
CA GLU A 90 -48.20 -10.08 43.10
C GLU A 90 -48.74 -10.40 41.70
N LEU A 91 -47.92 -11.11 40.91
CA LEU A 91 -48.22 -11.39 39.51
C LEU A 91 -48.91 -12.76 39.38
N GLY A 92 -50.19 -12.74 39.00
CA GLY A 92 -50.95 -13.95 38.64
C GLY A 92 -50.72 -14.44 37.21
N ASP A 93 -51.42 -15.51 36.82
CA ASP A 93 -51.23 -16.19 35.53
C ASP A 93 -51.50 -15.30 34.30
N VAL A 94 -52.40 -14.33 34.41
CA VAL A 94 -52.67 -13.34 33.34
C VAL A 94 -51.40 -12.54 32.99
N HIS A 95 -50.57 -12.23 33.98
CA HIS A 95 -49.32 -11.50 33.75
C HIS A 95 -48.25 -12.39 33.11
N LYS A 96 -48.29 -13.70 33.34
CA LYS A 96 -47.39 -14.66 32.66
C LYS A 96 -47.66 -14.70 31.16
N VAL A 97 -48.93 -14.75 30.77
CA VAL A 97 -49.35 -14.71 29.36
C VAL A 97 -48.96 -13.37 28.72
N SER A 98 -49.17 -12.28 29.45
CA SER A 98 -48.80 -10.93 29.01
C SER A 98 -47.28 -10.80 28.85
N LEU A 99 -46.49 -11.35 29.77
CA LEU A 99 -45.03 -11.40 29.72
C LEU A 99 -44.53 -12.24 28.56
N PHE A 100 -45.14 -13.40 28.31
CA PHE A 100 -44.82 -14.20 27.15
C PHE A 100 -45.07 -13.44 25.84
N SER A 101 -46.23 -12.78 25.71
CA SER A 101 -46.53 -11.94 24.53
C SER A 101 -45.52 -10.80 24.37
N HIS A 102 -45.09 -10.17 25.48
CA HIS A 102 -44.10 -9.12 25.46
C HIS A 102 -42.70 -9.64 25.08
N LEU A 103 -42.29 -10.80 25.57
CA LEU A 103 -41.05 -11.46 25.19
C LEU A 103 -41.03 -11.81 23.70
N LEU A 104 -42.14 -12.31 23.15
CA LEU A 104 -42.28 -12.56 21.72
C LEU A 104 -42.14 -11.26 20.91
N SER A 105 -42.79 -10.17 21.33
CA SER A 105 -42.65 -8.86 20.67
C SER A 105 -41.22 -8.30 20.75
N THR A 106 -40.54 -8.53 21.87
CA THR A 106 -39.16 -8.10 22.09
C THR A 106 -38.19 -8.92 21.25
N LEU A 107 -38.46 -10.22 21.10
CA LEU A 107 -37.71 -11.12 20.23
C LEU A 107 -37.94 -10.80 18.75
N GLU A 108 -39.14 -10.35 18.36
CA GLU A 108 -39.40 -9.81 17.03
C GLU A 108 -38.56 -8.55 16.74
N LEU A 109 -38.53 -7.61 17.67
CA LEU A 109 -37.70 -6.41 17.58
C LEU A 109 -36.20 -6.75 17.50
N ALA A 110 -35.78 -7.77 18.26
CA ALA A 110 -34.41 -8.27 18.24
C ALA A 110 -34.04 -8.85 16.86
N LEU A 111 -34.94 -9.64 16.27
CA LEU A 111 -34.78 -10.21 14.94
C LEU A 111 -34.65 -9.11 13.88
N ASP A 112 -35.49 -8.08 13.92
CA ASP A 112 -35.41 -6.96 12.99
C ASP A 112 -34.12 -6.14 13.14
N THR A 113 -33.53 -6.12 14.33
CA THR A 113 -32.25 -5.46 14.61
C THR A 113 -31.05 -6.30 14.13
N TRP A 114 -31.13 -7.63 14.20
CA TRP A 114 -30.01 -8.53 13.93
C TRP A 114 -30.04 -9.18 12.54
N LYS A 115 -31.12 -9.05 11.76
CA LYS A 115 -31.26 -9.69 10.45
C LYS A 115 -30.12 -9.41 9.45
N ASP A 116 -29.44 -8.27 9.59
CA ASP A 116 -28.34 -7.88 8.71
C ASP A 116 -26.97 -8.47 9.12
N LYS A 117 -26.92 -9.27 10.21
CA LYS A 117 -25.67 -9.83 10.74
C LYS A 117 -25.34 -11.17 10.08
N THR A 118 -24.06 -11.36 9.76
CA THR A 118 -23.56 -12.61 9.18
C THR A 118 -23.74 -13.82 10.11
N ALA A 119 -23.69 -13.60 11.43
CA ALA A 119 -23.86 -14.63 12.46
C ALA A 119 -25.34 -14.88 12.86
N LEU A 120 -26.30 -14.41 12.06
CA LEU A 120 -27.73 -14.53 12.40
C LEU A 120 -28.16 -16.00 12.52
N LEU A 121 -27.59 -16.89 11.72
CA LEU A 121 -27.94 -18.32 11.72
C LEU A 121 -27.65 -18.95 13.09
N GLU A 122 -26.48 -18.66 13.64
CA GLU A 122 -26.07 -19.15 14.95
C GLU A 122 -26.90 -18.51 16.07
N ILE A 123 -27.21 -17.22 15.95
CA ILE A 123 -28.02 -16.49 16.95
C ILE A 123 -29.47 -16.99 16.96
N SER A 124 -30.04 -17.29 15.80
CA SER A 124 -31.45 -17.66 15.64
C SER A 124 -31.73 -19.14 15.91
N GLN A 125 -30.74 -20.02 15.74
CA GLN A 125 -30.87 -21.46 15.97
C GLN A 125 -31.49 -21.84 17.34
N PRO A 126 -31.03 -21.32 18.50
CA PRO A 126 -31.66 -21.63 19.78
C PRO A 126 -33.11 -21.17 19.85
N PHE A 127 -33.44 -20.01 19.28
CA PHE A 127 -34.81 -19.50 19.29
C PHE A 127 -35.74 -20.29 18.38
N VAL A 128 -35.29 -20.77 17.22
CA VAL A 128 -36.08 -21.68 16.37
C VAL A 128 -36.45 -22.95 17.12
N ALA A 129 -35.49 -23.53 17.84
CA ALA A 129 -35.72 -24.74 18.63
C ALA A 129 -36.72 -24.48 19.76
N ILE A 130 -36.52 -23.41 20.55
CA ILE A 130 -37.44 -22.99 21.62
C ILE A 130 -38.85 -22.73 21.06
N LEU A 131 -38.98 -21.95 19.99
CA LEU A 131 -40.28 -21.60 19.40
C LEU A 131 -41.01 -22.83 18.86
N SER A 132 -40.30 -23.83 18.32
CA SER A 132 -40.91 -25.08 17.86
C SER A 132 -41.56 -25.87 19.00
N LYS A 133 -40.91 -25.93 20.17
CA LYS A 133 -41.45 -26.57 21.38
C LYS A 133 -42.62 -25.80 22.00
N PHE A 134 -42.56 -24.47 21.95
CA PHE A 134 -43.73 -23.66 22.30
C PHE A 134 -44.90 -23.90 21.33
N GLN A 135 -44.63 -24.10 20.04
CA GLN A 135 -45.66 -24.34 19.03
C GLN A 135 -46.31 -25.73 19.18
N GLU A 136 -45.54 -26.74 19.58
CA GLU A 136 -46.07 -28.06 19.98
C GLU A 136 -47.01 -27.95 21.19
N SER A 137 -46.66 -27.10 22.17
CA SER A 137 -47.42 -26.93 23.41
C SER A 137 -48.66 -26.03 23.24
N TYR A 138 -48.59 -25.04 22.34
CA TYR A 138 -49.61 -24.00 22.17
C TYR A 138 -49.88 -23.70 20.68
N PRO A 139 -50.55 -24.60 19.94
CA PRO A 139 -50.77 -24.46 18.51
C PRO A 139 -51.68 -23.27 18.13
N ASP A 140 -52.64 -22.93 18.99
CA ASP A 140 -53.69 -21.92 18.69
C ASP A 140 -53.22 -20.47 18.90
N PHE A 141 -52.01 -20.25 19.43
CA PHE A 141 -51.52 -18.92 19.75
C PHE A 141 -50.91 -18.21 18.53
N LYS A 142 -51.67 -17.30 17.92
CA LYS A 142 -51.32 -16.59 16.67
C LYS A 142 -49.98 -15.81 16.71
N PRO A 143 -49.63 -15.07 17.78
CA PRO A 143 -48.36 -14.33 17.83
C PRO A 143 -47.12 -15.24 17.77
N LEU A 144 -47.23 -16.44 18.33
CA LEU A 144 -46.15 -17.42 18.29
C LEU A 144 -45.98 -18.01 16.89
N THR A 145 -47.07 -18.42 16.23
CA THR A 145 -46.99 -19.02 14.89
C THR A 145 -46.49 -18.01 13.85
N THR A 146 -46.93 -16.76 13.93
CA THR A 146 -46.44 -15.67 13.06
C THR A 146 -44.95 -15.42 13.25
N LEU A 147 -44.47 -15.37 14.50
CA LEU A 147 -43.06 -15.17 14.80
C LEU A 147 -42.20 -16.36 14.37
N ALA A 148 -42.62 -17.60 14.66
CA ALA A 148 -41.93 -18.81 14.24
C ALA A 148 -41.77 -18.88 12.71
N ASN A 149 -42.82 -18.53 11.97
CA ASN A 149 -42.78 -18.44 10.51
C ASN A 149 -41.81 -17.34 10.02
N LYS A 150 -41.78 -16.18 10.69
CA LYS A 150 -40.83 -15.09 10.38
C LYS A 150 -39.37 -15.54 10.59
N PHE A 151 -39.08 -16.22 11.70
CA PHE A 151 -37.77 -16.81 11.98
C PHE A 151 -37.35 -17.81 10.91
N ASN A 152 -38.19 -18.81 10.62
CA ASN A 152 -37.91 -19.81 9.60
C ASN A 152 -37.67 -19.20 8.21
N ARG A 153 -38.44 -18.17 7.86
CA ARG A 153 -38.26 -17.42 6.60
C ARG A 153 -36.91 -16.73 6.56
N ILE A 154 -36.56 -15.98 7.61
CA ILE A 154 -35.29 -15.23 7.66
C ILE A 154 -34.09 -16.18 7.68
N VAL A 155 -34.15 -17.27 8.45
CA VAL A 155 -33.10 -18.30 8.48
C VAL A 155 -32.85 -18.87 7.09
N LYS A 156 -33.90 -19.19 6.32
CA LYS A 156 -33.74 -19.66 4.92
C LYS A 156 -32.99 -18.64 4.06
N PHE A 157 -33.40 -17.38 4.09
CA PHE A 157 -32.70 -16.31 3.36
C PHE A 157 -31.24 -16.17 3.80
N SER A 158 -30.97 -16.24 5.11
CA SER A 158 -29.61 -16.14 5.63
C SER A 158 -28.72 -17.34 5.27
N VAL A 159 -29.28 -18.54 5.07
CA VAL A 159 -28.55 -19.69 4.54
C VAL A 159 -28.16 -19.43 3.09
N ASP A 160 -29.08 -18.94 2.26
CA ASP A 160 -28.85 -18.67 0.84
C ASP A 160 -27.85 -17.53 0.63
N GLU A 161 -27.86 -16.50 1.48
CA GLU A 161 -26.96 -15.35 1.41
C GLU A 161 -25.56 -15.63 2.00
N ARG A 162 -25.39 -16.74 2.74
CA ARG A 162 -24.15 -17.02 3.49
C ARG A 162 -22.97 -17.20 2.54
N LYS A 163 -21.92 -16.39 2.76
CA LYS A 163 -20.65 -16.47 2.02
C LYS A 163 -19.49 -16.73 2.99
N PRO A 164 -18.43 -17.43 2.55
CA PRO A 164 -17.22 -17.59 3.35
C PRO A 164 -16.55 -16.23 3.60
N LEU A 165 -15.91 -16.08 4.77
CA LEU A 165 -15.27 -14.83 5.17
C LEU A 165 -13.95 -14.62 4.42
N THR A 166 -13.81 -13.47 3.75
CA THR A 166 -12.56 -13.03 3.07
C THR A 166 -11.96 -11.80 3.73
N LEU A 167 -11.90 -11.78 5.09
CA LEU A 167 -11.44 -10.62 5.86
C LEU A 167 -9.99 -10.18 5.57
N GLN A 168 -9.16 -11.11 5.10
CA GLN A 168 -7.73 -10.88 4.83
C GLN A 168 -7.44 -10.54 3.35
N GLU A 169 -8.46 -10.10 2.62
CA GLU A 169 -8.32 -9.66 1.23
C GLU A 169 -7.78 -8.22 1.16
N HIS A 170 -6.49 -8.05 1.45
CA HIS A 170 -5.82 -6.75 1.39
C HIS A 170 -5.45 -6.39 -0.04
N LYS A 171 -5.65 -5.11 -0.41
CA LYS A 171 -5.15 -4.59 -1.69
C LYS A 171 -3.62 -4.64 -1.69
N LYS A 172 -3.04 -5.18 -2.77
CA LYS A 172 -1.59 -5.22 -2.95
C LYS A 172 -1.03 -3.80 -2.97
N LEU A 173 0.08 -3.58 -2.28
CA LEU A 173 0.79 -2.31 -2.30
C LEU A 173 1.32 -2.04 -3.72
N ALA A 174 1.28 -0.77 -4.12
CA ALA A 174 1.86 -0.35 -5.39
C ALA A 174 3.40 -0.43 -5.34
N ILE A 175 4.02 -0.56 -6.52
CA ILE A 175 5.47 -0.47 -6.65
C ILE A 175 5.93 0.91 -6.19
N ALA A 176 6.98 0.99 -5.38
CA ALA A 176 7.56 2.24 -4.96
C ALA A 176 8.03 3.06 -6.18
N THR A 177 7.49 4.25 -6.34
CA THR A 177 7.88 5.17 -7.41
C THR A 177 9.01 6.07 -6.91
N TYR A 178 10.00 6.28 -7.77
CA TYR A 178 11.12 7.18 -7.50
C TYR A 178 11.05 8.35 -8.46
N ALA A 179 11.27 9.56 -7.95
CA ALA A 179 11.38 10.73 -8.80
C ALA A 179 12.71 10.67 -9.58
N PRO A 180 12.70 10.74 -10.92
CA PRO A 180 13.92 10.73 -11.70
C PRO A 180 14.73 12.01 -11.41
N LYS A 181 16.06 11.86 -11.26
CA LYS A 181 16.98 12.99 -11.15
C LYS A 181 17.41 13.44 -12.54
N PHE A 182 17.01 14.63 -12.95
CA PHE A 182 17.42 15.24 -14.22
C PHE A 182 17.53 16.77 -14.06
N GLU A 183 18.23 17.41 -15.00
CA GLU A 183 18.30 18.87 -15.12
C GLU A 183 17.30 19.32 -16.20
N GLU A 184 16.44 20.28 -15.89
CA GLU A 184 15.35 20.71 -16.80
C GLU A 184 15.86 21.32 -18.11
N ASN A 185 16.92 22.12 -18.04
CA ASN A 185 17.55 22.77 -19.20
C ASN A 185 18.90 22.12 -19.57
N PHE A 186 18.93 20.78 -19.67
CA PHE A 186 20.14 20.05 -19.99
C PHE A 186 20.71 20.44 -21.36
N ASN A 187 21.98 20.85 -21.40
CA ASN A 187 22.69 21.15 -22.63
C ASN A 187 23.99 20.32 -22.68
N PRO A 188 24.17 19.43 -23.68
CA PRO A 188 25.34 18.55 -23.77
C PRO A 188 26.67 19.29 -24.02
N GLU A 189 26.64 20.52 -24.56
CA GLU A 189 27.85 21.33 -24.74
C GLU A 189 28.34 21.94 -23.43
N LYS A 190 27.43 22.12 -22.46
CA LYS A 190 27.78 22.58 -21.12
C LYS A 190 28.16 21.38 -20.26
N LYS A 191 29.15 21.56 -19.40
CA LYS A 191 29.43 20.57 -18.35
C LYS A 191 28.23 20.48 -17.41
N SER A 192 27.94 19.28 -16.93
CA SER A 192 26.89 19.04 -15.91
C SER A 192 27.06 20.00 -14.72
N TYR A 193 25.92 20.41 -14.18
CA TYR A 193 25.87 21.33 -13.06
C TYR A 193 26.43 20.66 -11.81
N ASP A 194 27.41 21.30 -11.18
CA ASP A 194 27.93 20.89 -9.87
C ASP A 194 27.32 21.83 -8.83
N GLU A 195 26.74 21.26 -7.78
CA GLU A 195 26.16 22.03 -6.66
C GLU A 195 27.24 22.91 -5.99
N ASN A 196 28.50 22.47 -5.99
CA ASN A 196 29.62 23.25 -5.45
C ASN A 196 30.31 24.08 -6.54
N ARG A 197 29.99 25.38 -6.55
CA ARG A 197 30.55 26.36 -7.49
C ARG A 197 32.08 26.42 -7.50
N GLN A 198 32.75 26.31 -6.34
CA GLN A 198 34.22 26.40 -6.27
C GLN A 198 34.89 25.22 -7.00
N ARG A 199 34.32 24.01 -6.86
CA ARG A 199 34.80 22.82 -7.58
C ARG A 199 34.58 22.97 -9.09
N GLN A 200 33.45 23.54 -9.50
CA GLN A 200 33.17 23.81 -10.90
C GLN A 200 34.17 24.80 -11.51
N GLU A 201 34.41 25.93 -10.84
CA GLU A 201 35.32 26.98 -11.29
C GLU A 201 36.77 26.48 -11.36
N THR A 202 37.24 25.77 -10.34
CA THR A 202 38.60 25.19 -10.35
C THR A 202 38.79 24.20 -11.50
N ASN A 203 37.80 23.35 -11.78
CA ASN A 203 37.84 22.43 -12.91
C ASN A 203 37.75 23.13 -14.27
N LYS A 204 37.03 24.26 -14.36
CA LYS A 204 37.00 25.12 -15.55
C LYS A 204 38.38 25.71 -15.81
N MET A 205 39.01 26.32 -14.80
CA MET A 205 40.34 26.91 -14.91
C MET A 205 41.39 25.87 -15.29
N ARG A 206 41.37 24.68 -14.67
CA ARG A 206 42.26 23.56 -15.02
C ARG A 206 42.14 23.16 -16.49
N ALA A 207 40.92 23.13 -17.04
CA ALA A 207 40.69 22.80 -18.44
C ALA A 207 41.25 23.88 -19.38
N GLN A 208 41.05 25.16 -19.07
CA GLN A 208 41.59 26.28 -19.83
C GLN A 208 43.12 26.26 -19.85
N VAL A 209 43.76 26.13 -18.68
CA VAL A 209 45.23 26.03 -18.57
C VAL A 209 45.78 24.87 -19.40
N LYS A 210 45.10 23.71 -19.39
CA LYS A 210 45.52 22.55 -20.20
C LYS A 210 45.41 22.83 -21.70
N GLN A 211 44.35 23.50 -22.14
CA GLN A 211 44.14 23.85 -23.55
C GLN A 211 45.17 24.88 -24.03
N GLU A 212 45.34 25.97 -23.29
CA GLU A 212 46.30 27.03 -23.60
C GLU A 212 47.73 26.50 -23.62
N ARG A 213 48.12 25.72 -22.60
CA ARG A 213 49.43 25.06 -22.56
C ARG A 213 49.66 24.18 -23.78
N LYS A 214 48.64 23.44 -24.24
CA LYS A 214 48.75 22.58 -25.43
C LYS A 214 48.90 23.39 -26.71
N ILE A 215 48.17 24.50 -26.83
CA ILE A 215 48.24 25.40 -28.00
C ILE A 215 49.60 26.10 -28.05
N ALA A 216 50.01 26.73 -26.95
CA ALA A 216 51.31 27.41 -26.83
C ALA A 216 52.48 26.46 -27.13
N LEU A 217 52.44 25.24 -26.57
CA LEU A 217 53.48 24.24 -26.85
C LEU A 217 53.50 23.81 -28.33
N ARG A 218 52.34 23.78 -28.99
CA ARG A 218 52.24 23.44 -30.42
C ARG A 218 52.80 24.57 -31.28
N GLU A 219 52.58 25.82 -30.93
CA GLU A 219 53.14 27.00 -31.62
C GLU A 219 54.66 27.05 -31.46
N LEU A 220 55.17 26.91 -30.24
CA LEU A 220 56.61 26.86 -29.99
C LEU A 220 57.29 25.73 -30.79
N ARG A 221 56.64 24.56 -30.90
CA ARG A 221 57.12 23.46 -31.76
C ARG A 221 57.07 23.77 -33.26
N LYS A 222 56.17 24.62 -33.73
CA LYS A 222 56.14 25.09 -35.13
C LYS A 222 57.24 26.10 -35.39
N ASP A 223 57.44 27.05 -34.47
CA ASP A 223 58.44 28.11 -34.59
C ASP A 223 59.85 27.53 -34.58
N THR A 224 60.14 26.62 -33.65
CA THR A 224 61.42 25.89 -33.61
C THR A 224 61.69 25.11 -34.89
N ARG A 225 60.67 24.50 -35.50
CA ARG A 225 60.80 23.83 -36.81
C ARG A 225 61.04 24.82 -37.95
N PHE A 226 60.41 25.99 -37.89
CA PHE A 226 60.59 27.04 -38.88
C PHE A 226 62.00 27.62 -38.81
N GLU A 227 62.45 28.00 -37.62
CA GLU A 227 63.80 28.52 -37.36
C GLU A 227 64.87 27.51 -37.79
N ALA A 228 64.72 26.23 -37.41
CA ALA A 228 65.64 25.19 -37.83
C ALA A 228 65.73 25.05 -39.36
N ARG A 229 64.60 25.15 -40.08
CA ARG A 229 64.59 25.13 -41.56
C ARG A 229 65.30 26.36 -42.14
N GLN A 230 65.07 27.53 -41.57
CA GLN A 230 65.68 28.77 -42.02
C GLN A 230 67.20 28.77 -41.81
N GLN A 231 67.66 28.38 -40.60
CA GLN A 231 69.09 28.23 -40.31
C GLN A 231 69.77 27.21 -41.24
N ILE A 232 69.12 26.07 -41.51
CA ILE A 232 69.66 25.06 -42.46
C ILE A 232 69.75 25.65 -43.87
N LYS A 233 68.74 26.41 -44.31
CA LYS A 233 68.70 27.04 -45.64
C LYS A 233 69.83 28.07 -45.78
N GLU A 234 69.93 29.01 -44.84
CA GLU A 234 70.98 30.03 -44.81
C GLU A 234 72.38 29.40 -44.79
N LYS A 235 72.58 28.35 -43.97
CA LYS A 235 73.85 27.63 -43.90
C LYS A 235 74.18 26.96 -45.25
N LYS A 236 73.21 26.29 -45.88
CA LYS A 236 73.39 25.69 -47.22
C LYS A 236 73.73 26.73 -48.29
N GLU A 237 73.03 27.86 -48.31
CA GLU A 237 73.28 28.96 -49.24
C GLU A 237 74.68 29.56 -49.03
N SER A 238 75.08 29.78 -47.77
CA SER A 238 76.42 30.27 -47.43
C SER A 238 77.54 29.30 -47.87
N TYR A 239 77.34 27.99 -47.69
CA TYR A 239 78.30 26.98 -48.17
C TYR A 239 78.34 26.91 -49.69
N ALA A 240 77.19 26.98 -50.37
CA ALA A 240 77.14 26.99 -51.83
C ALA A 240 77.86 28.23 -52.39
N ALA A 241 77.65 29.41 -51.79
CA ALA A 241 78.37 30.64 -52.14
C ALA A 241 79.88 30.51 -51.90
N TYR A 242 80.29 29.90 -50.78
CA TYR A 242 81.70 29.64 -50.48
C TYR A 242 82.34 28.68 -51.49
N HIS A 243 81.68 27.55 -51.80
CA HIS A 243 82.19 26.56 -52.74
C HIS A 243 82.26 27.09 -54.18
N THR A 244 81.25 27.83 -54.64
CA THR A 244 81.27 28.48 -55.97
C THR A 244 82.41 29.50 -56.06
N LYS A 245 82.62 30.31 -55.00
CA LYS A 245 83.77 31.23 -54.92
C LYS A 245 85.10 30.48 -54.96
N MET A 246 85.26 29.41 -54.19
CA MET A 246 86.48 28.61 -54.15
C MET A 246 86.75 27.90 -55.48
N ALA A 247 85.73 27.30 -56.09
CA ALA A 247 85.84 26.66 -57.40
C ALA A 247 86.23 27.66 -58.49
N ARG A 248 85.67 28.88 -58.46
CA ARG A 248 86.07 29.97 -59.36
C ARG A 248 87.54 30.33 -59.18
N ILE A 249 88.00 30.50 -57.93
CA ILE A 249 89.40 30.80 -57.63
C ILE A 249 90.31 29.67 -58.11
N MET A 250 89.98 28.41 -57.80
CA MET A 250 90.82 27.27 -58.15
C MET A 250 90.87 27.01 -59.66
N ASN A 251 89.72 27.16 -60.35
CA ASN A 251 89.69 27.11 -61.81
C ASN A 251 90.53 28.23 -62.42
N GLN A 252 90.48 29.45 -61.86
CA GLN A 252 91.31 30.55 -62.31
C GLN A 252 92.80 30.25 -62.14
N ILE A 253 93.23 29.75 -60.97
CA ILE A 253 94.61 29.32 -60.72
C ILE A 253 95.04 28.23 -61.71
N ASN A 254 94.27 27.14 -61.80
CA ASN A 254 94.56 26.01 -62.70
C ASN A 254 94.60 26.42 -64.18
N THR A 255 93.76 27.37 -64.60
CA THR A 255 93.73 27.85 -65.99
C THR A 255 95.00 28.63 -66.31
N VAL A 256 95.43 29.52 -65.40
CA VAL A 256 96.65 30.33 -65.57
C VAL A 256 97.89 29.43 -65.53
N GLU A 257 98.07 28.65 -64.46
CA GLU A 257 99.23 27.75 -64.32
C GLU A 257 99.25 26.64 -65.38
N GLY A 258 98.07 26.13 -65.77
CA GLY A 258 97.93 25.12 -66.81
C GLY A 258 98.26 25.65 -68.21
N ALA A 259 97.91 26.91 -68.50
CA ALA A 259 98.31 27.57 -69.75
C ALA A 259 99.84 27.71 -69.83
N GLU A 260 100.48 28.21 -68.78
CA GLU A 260 101.95 28.34 -68.70
C GLU A 260 102.64 26.97 -68.82
N LYS A 261 102.14 25.95 -68.13
CA LYS A 261 102.67 24.57 -68.22
C LYS A 261 102.54 24.00 -69.64
N ASN A 262 101.39 24.20 -70.28
CA ASN A 262 101.14 23.71 -71.65
C ASN A 262 102.01 24.44 -72.68
N GLU A 263 102.21 25.76 -72.52
CA GLU A 263 103.14 26.54 -73.33
C GLU A 263 104.57 26.01 -73.20
N TYR A 264 105.03 25.79 -71.96
CA TYR A 264 106.33 25.19 -71.68
C TYR A 264 106.49 23.79 -72.30
N GLU A 265 105.45 22.95 -72.25
CA GLU A 265 105.48 21.62 -72.90
C GLU A 265 105.53 21.70 -74.43
N ARG A 266 104.84 22.66 -75.05
CA ARG A 266 104.92 22.90 -76.51
C ARG A 266 106.33 23.31 -76.92
N GLU A 267 106.94 24.25 -76.19
CA GLU A 267 108.33 24.64 -76.43
C GLU A 267 109.28 23.43 -76.28
N LYS A 268 109.07 22.60 -75.27
CA LYS A 268 109.85 21.37 -75.04
C LYS A 268 109.69 20.35 -76.16
N LYS A 269 108.49 20.17 -76.72
CA LYS A 269 108.24 19.27 -77.86
C LYS A 269 108.88 19.76 -79.15
N LEU A 270 108.84 21.06 -79.43
CA LEU A 270 109.56 21.68 -80.56
C LEU A 270 111.07 21.43 -80.50
N ARG A 271 111.66 21.37 -79.29
CA ARG A 271 113.07 20.99 -79.08
C ARG A 271 113.35 19.51 -79.34
N LYS A 272 112.36 18.61 -79.21
CA LYS A 272 112.52 17.15 -79.46
C LYS A 272 112.32 16.74 -80.92
N GLY A 273 111.55 17.49 -81.71
CA GLY A 273 111.31 17.21 -83.14
C GLY A 273 112.44 17.62 -84.08
N LYS A 274 113.49 18.29 -83.58
CA LYS A 274 114.75 18.54 -84.29
C LYS A 274 115.74 17.42 -83.98
N LYS A 275 115.64 16.28 -84.68
CA LYS A 275 116.71 15.29 -84.83
C LYS A 275 116.44 14.38 -86.01
#